data_AF-A0A965K5J3-F1
#
_entry.id   AF-A0A965K5J3-F1
#
_cell.length_a   1.000
_cell.length_b   1.000
_cell.length_c   1.000
_cell.angle_alpha   90.00
_cell.angle_beta   90.00
_cell.angle_gamma   90.00
#
_symmetry.space_group_name_H-M   'P 1'
#
loop_
_entity.id
_entity.type
_entity.pdbx_description
1 polymer ?
#
loop_
_entity_poly.entity_id
_entity_poly.type
_entity_poly.pdbx_seq_one_letter_code
_entity_poly.pdbx_strand_id
1 'polypeptide(L)'
;MSTAATPVGTERLVVTELPGPKSQALHDRRKATVSHGLTQGFPVYIERASGAILQDVDGNRLLDLGSGIAVTTIGHAVPAIVDAVSNQVADFTH
;
A
#
# COMPACT_ATOMS: atom_id res chain seq x y z
N MET A 1 -14.81 18.95 4.10
CA MET A 1 -13.65 18.88 5.01
C MET A 1 -13.11 17.46 4.95
N SER A 2 -12.02 17.26 4.22
CA SER A 2 -11.36 15.95 4.04
C SER A 2 -10.84 15.48 5.39
N THR A 3 -11.36 14.37 5.91
CA THR A 3 -10.76 13.69 7.07
C THR A 3 -9.49 13.03 6.56
N ALA A 4 -8.36 13.75 6.61
CA ALA A 4 -7.06 13.19 6.27
C ALA A 4 -6.87 11.92 7.12
N ALA A 5 -6.84 10.77 6.45
CA ALA A 5 -6.67 9.50 7.12
C ALA A 5 -5.33 9.55 7.88
N THR A 6 -5.34 9.22 9.17
CA THR A 6 -4.16 9.31 10.04
C THR A 6 -2.92 8.73 9.34
N PRO A 7 -1.81 9.47 9.26
CA PRO A 7 -0.59 8.95 8.66
C PRO A 7 -0.18 7.64 9.30
N VAL A 8 0.28 6.69 8.48
CA VAL A 8 0.94 5.49 8.99
C VAL A 8 2.15 5.94 9.82
N GLY A 9 2.36 5.37 11.02
CA GLY A 9 3.51 5.74 11.84
C GLY A 9 4.84 5.45 11.11
N THR A 10 5.85 6.26 11.38
CA THR A 10 7.09 6.34 10.58
C THR A 10 8.14 5.27 10.91
N GLU A 11 7.91 4.45 11.93
CA GLU A 11 8.83 3.41 12.39
C GLU A 11 8.59 2.06 11.71
N ARG A 12 9.68 1.30 11.53
CA ARG A 12 9.59 -0.12 11.14
C ARG A 12 9.06 -0.93 12.32
N LEU A 13 8.00 -1.70 12.08
CA LEU A 13 7.36 -2.55 13.09
C LEU A 13 6.97 -3.88 12.45
N VAL A 14 7.41 -5.01 13.00
CA VAL A 14 6.99 -6.35 12.54
C VAL A 14 6.34 -7.04 13.73
N VAL A 15 5.05 -7.34 13.61
CA VAL A 15 4.19 -7.91 14.65
C VAL A 15 3.72 -9.33 14.33
N THR A 16 3.87 -9.78 13.09
CA THR A 16 3.62 -11.17 12.68
C THR A 16 4.83 -11.76 11.97
N GLU A 17 4.81 -13.07 11.74
CA GLU A 17 5.62 -13.64 10.66
C GLU A 17 5.23 -13.01 9.31
N LEU A 18 6.18 -12.98 8.37
CA LEU A 18 5.95 -12.44 7.03
C LEU A 18 6.00 -13.57 6.00
N PRO A 19 4.93 -13.81 5.22
CA PRO A 19 3.63 -13.11 5.24
C PRO A 19 2.77 -13.49 6.45
N GLY A 20 1.98 -12.54 6.96
CA GLY A 20 0.99 -12.80 8.01
C GLY A 20 -0.25 -13.56 7.49
N PRO A 21 -1.15 -14.01 8.38
CA PRO A 21 -2.28 -14.86 8.00
C PRO A 21 -3.24 -14.20 7.00
N LYS A 22 -3.46 -12.88 7.06
CA LYS A 22 -4.32 -12.19 6.09
C LYS A 22 -3.62 -12.06 4.74
N SER A 23 -2.32 -11.76 4.74
CA SER A 23 -1.52 -11.74 3.51
C SER A 23 -1.49 -13.11 2.83
N GLN A 24 -1.38 -14.20 3.59
CA GLN A 24 -1.47 -15.57 3.07
C GLN A 24 -2.84 -15.84 2.41
N ALA A 25 -3.94 -15.48 3.07
CA ALA A 25 -5.29 -15.65 2.50
C ALA A 25 -5.48 -14.85 1.20
N LEU A 26 -4.96 -13.61 1.12
CA LEU A 26 -4.97 -12.83 -0.11
C LEU A 26 -4.09 -13.45 -1.21
N HIS A 27 -2.96 -14.02 -0.83
CA HIS A 27 -2.07 -14.71 -1.75
C HIS A 27 -2.72 -15.96 -2.36
N ASP A 28 -3.41 -16.76 -1.54
CA ASP A 28 -4.17 -17.92 -2.01
C ASP A 28 -5.26 -17.51 -2.99
N ARG A 29 -6.00 -16.45 -2.67
CA ARG A 29 -7.02 -15.89 -3.56
C ARG A 29 -6.40 -15.42 -4.89
N ARG A 30 -5.24 -14.75 -4.85
CA ARG A 30 -4.51 -14.33 -6.05
C ARG A 30 -4.08 -15.51 -6.91
N LYS A 31 -3.53 -16.59 -6.32
CA LYS A 31 -3.10 -17.77 -7.07
C LYS A 31 -4.27 -18.42 -7.84
N ALA A 32 -5.49 -18.33 -7.31
CA ALA A 32 -6.67 -18.88 -7.96
C ALA A 32 -7.21 -18.02 -9.11
N THR A 33 -6.89 -16.71 -9.16
CA THR A 33 -7.55 -15.76 -10.08
C THR A 33 -6.61 -14.99 -11.00
N VAL A 34 -5.31 -14.95 -10.71
CA VAL A 34 -4.32 -14.17 -11.46
C VAL A 34 -3.36 -15.12 -12.19
N SER A 35 -3.08 -14.82 -13.46
CA SER A 35 -2.12 -15.59 -14.27
C SER A 35 -0.77 -15.76 -13.57
N HIS A 36 -0.22 -16.97 -13.64
CA HIS A 36 1.10 -17.30 -13.10
C HIS A 36 2.26 -16.53 -13.76
N GLY A 37 2.04 -15.98 -14.96
CA GLY A 37 3.04 -15.14 -15.64
C GLY A 37 3.30 -13.82 -14.92
N LEU A 38 2.38 -13.35 -14.08
CA LEU A 38 2.60 -12.21 -13.20
C LEU A 38 3.25 -12.70 -11.91
N THR A 39 4.54 -12.42 -11.76
CA THR A 39 5.29 -12.74 -10.53
C THR A 39 5.26 -11.56 -9.56
N GLN A 40 5.55 -11.83 -8.28
CA GLN A 40 5.70 -10.80 -7.24
C GLN A 40 6.86 -11.20 -6.34
N GLY A 41 7.67 -10.23 -5.90
CA GLY A 41 8.87 -10.52 -5.10
C GLY A 41 8.55 -10.99 -3.68
N PHE A 42 7.51 -10.43 -3.05
CA PHE A 42 7.17 -10.69 -1.67
C PHE A 42 5.65 -10.80 -1.50
N PRO A 43 5.10 -11.91 -0.94
CA PRO A 43 3.66 -12.14 -0.86
C PRO A 43 2.99 -11.41 0.32
N VAL A 44 3.36 -10.15 0.54
CA VAL A 44 2.78 -9.25 1.55
C VAL A 44 1.90 -8.21 0.85
N TYR A 45 0.71 -7.97 1.41
CA TYR A 45 -0.30 -7.11 0.77
C TYR A 45 -0.48 -5.82 1.57
N ILE A 46 -0.29 -4.67 0.91
CA ILE A 46 -0.28 -3.35 1.54
C ILE A 46 -1.71 -2.83 1.73
N GLU A 47 -2.07 -2.45 2.95
CA GLU A 47 -3.35 -1.81 3.30
C GLU A 47 -3.24 -0.29 3.23
N ARG A 48 -2.12 0.27 3.72
CA ARG A 48 -1.87 1.71 3.79
C ARG A 48 -0.41 2.00 3.53
N ALA A 49 -0.10 3.16 2.96
CA ALA A 49 1.27 3.63 2.84
C ALA A 49 1.33 5.15 3.04
N SER A 50 2.38 5.63 3.67
CA SER A 50 2.63 7.06 3.87
C SER A 50 4.12 7.33 4.02
N GLY A 51 4.61 8.40 3.37
CA GLY A 51 6.05 8.68 3.33
C GLY A 51 6.81 7.49 2.76
N ALA A 52 7.72 6.93 3.57
CA ALA A 52 8.54 5.76 3.24
C ALA A 52 8.08 4.47 3.95
N ILE A 53 6.86 4.43 4.51
CA ILE A 53 6.35 3.25 5.21
C ILE A 53 5.20 2.60 4.44
N LEU A 54 5.29 1.28 4.28
CA LEU A 54 4.22 0.41 3.81
C LEU A 54 3.66 -0.37 5.01
N GLN A 55 2.39 -0.19 5.31
CA GLN A 55 1.67 -1.00 6.28
C GLN A 55 0.89 -2.11 5.57
N ASP A 56 1.20 -3.35 5.88
CA ASP A 56 0.46 -4.50 5.38
C ASP A 56 -0.87 -4.73 6.11
N VAL A 57 -1.71 -5.62 5.54
CA VAL A 57 -3.02 -5.99 6.09
C VAL A 57 -2.95 -6.69 7.46
N ASP A 58 -1.77 -7.19 7.83
CA ASP A 58 -1.50 -7.86 9.11
C ASP A 58 -0.96 -6.87 10.17
N GLY A 59 -0.76 -5.61 9.81
CA GLY A 59 -0.30 -4.54 10.70
C GLY A 59 1.21 -4.35 10.76
N ASN A 60 1.98 -5.08 9.94
CA ASN A 60 3.42 -4.88 9.83
C ASN A 60 3.71 -3.60 9.05
N ARG A 61 4.69 -2.83 9.50
CA ARG A 61 5.21 -1.62 8.85
C ARG A 61 6.62 -1.87 8.34
N LEU A 62 6.75 -1.86 7.03
CA LEU A 62 7.97 -2.10 6.27
C LEU A 62 8.52 -0.78 5.74
N LEU A 63 9.84 -0.66 5.68
CA LEU A 63 10.51 0.48 5.05
C LEU A 63 10.51 0.30 3.53
N ASP A 64 10.02 1.30 2.80
CA ASP A 64 10.04 1.34 1.35
C ASP A 64 11.36 1.93 0.85
N LEU A 65 12.21 1.07 0.32
CA LEU A 65 13.44 1.45 -0.40
C LEU A 65 13.29 1.31 -1.93
N GLY A 66 12.10 0.95 -2.40
CA GLY A 66 11.82 0.73 -3.82
C GLY A 66 11.01 1.86 -4.46
N SER A 67 10.20 2.60 -3.70
CA SER A 67 9.29 3.65 -4.18
C SER A 67 8.40 3.20 -5.35
N GLY A 68 8.01 1.93 -5.33
CA GLY A 68 7.27 1.31 -6.44
C GLY A 68 8.00 1.42 -7.78
N ILE A 69 9.31 1.16 -7.82
CA ILE A 69 10.17 1.36 -8.99
C ILE A 69 10.23 2.85 -9.38
N ALA A 70 10.71 3.68 -8.44
CA ALA A 70 10.93 5.12 -8.63
C ALA A 70 9.68 5.97 -8.97
N VAL A 71 8.48 5.46 -8.72
CA VAL A 71 7.22 6.17 -8.99
C VAL A 71 6.87 7.12 -7.84
N THR A 72 6.87 6.63 -6.61
CA THR A 72 6.40 7.39 -5.44
C THR A 72 7.52 8.20 -4.79
N THR A 73 8.29 8.93 -5.60
CA THR A 73 9.47 9.70 -5.18
C THR A 73 9.16 10.76 -4.11
N ILE A 74 7.98 11.40 -4.20
CA ILE A 74 7.53 12.38 -3.20
C ILE A 74 6.82 11.73 -2.00
N GLY A 75 6.78 10.40 -1.94
CA GLY A 75 6.12 9.60 -0.92
C GLY A 75 4.75 9.05 -1.35
N HIS A 76 4.24 8.10 -0.57
CA HIS A 76 2.90 7.54 -0.74
C HIS A 76 1.82 8.46 -0.15
N ALA A 77 0.66 8.53 -0.82
CA ALA A 77 -0.54 9.23 -0.36
C ALA A 77 -0.30 10.68 0.12
N VAL A 78 0.49 11.45 -0.63
CA VAL A 78 0.78 12.85 -0.34
C VAL A 78 -0.53 13.65 -0.28
N PRO A 79 -0.84 14.39 0.81
CA PRO A 79 -2.14 15.04 0.99
C PRO A 79 -2.57 15.91 -0.19
N ALA A 80 -1.65 16.72 -0.73
CA ALA A 80 -1.95 17.58 -1.88
C ALA A 80 -2.34 16.80 -3.14
N ILE A 81 -1.77 15.61 -3.36
CA ILE A 81 -2.11 14.75 -4.50
C ILE A 81 -3.44 14.03 -4.26
N VAL A 82 -3.67 13.54 -3.04
CA VAL A 82 -4.94 12.91 -2.66
C VAL A 82 -6.08 13.90 -2.83
N ASP A 83 -5.93 15.14 -2.37
CA ASP A 83 -6.94 16.18 -2.51
C ASP A 83 -7.20 16.53 -3.98
N ALA A 84 -6.14 16.70 -4.78
CA ALA A 84 -6.26 17.00 -6.21
C ALA A 84 -7.00 15.90 -6.98
N VAL A 85 -6.67 14.63 -6.74
CA VAL A 85 -7.35 13.48 -7.37
C VAL A 85 -8.80 13.40 -6.90
N SER A 86 -9.05 13.55 -5.60
CA SER A 86 -10.39 13.44 -5.01
C SER A 86 -11.33 14.54 -5.52
N ASN A 87 -10.83 15.76 -5.72
CA ASN A 87 -11.63 16.84 -6.28
C ASN A 87 -11.97 16.58 -7.75
N GLN A 88 -10.98 16.25 -8.59
CA GLN A 88 -11.21 16.04 -10.02
C GLN A 88 -12.14 14.86 -10.31
N VAL A 89 -11.99 13.74 -9.58
CA VAL A 89 -12.83 12.55 -9.80
C VAL A 89 -14.30 12.80 -9.42
N ALA A 90 -14.57 13.78 -8.56
CA ALA A 90 -15.93 14.17 -8.21
C ALA A 90 -16.62 14.97 -9.34
N ASP A 91 -15.84 15.70 -10.14
CA ASP A 91 -16.37 16.46 -11.28
C ASP A 91 -16.64 15.52 -12.48
N PHE A 92 -15.62 14.76 -12.92
CA PHE A 92 -15.75 13.77 -13.99
C PHE A 92 -14.46 12.94 -14.18
N THR A 93 -14.57 11.81 -14.89
CA THR A 93 -13.44 10.96 -15.29
C THR A 93 -13.17 10.92 -16.79
N HIS A 94 -14.21 11.05 -17.64
CA HIS A 94 -14.14 11.08 -19.10
C HIS A 94 -15.16 12.06 -19.68
#